data_AF-A0A3M1EB81-F1
#
_entry.id   AF-A0A3M1EB81-F1
#
_cell.length_a   1.000
_cell.length_b   1.000
_cell.length_c   1.000
_cell.angle_alpha   90.00
_cell.angle_beta   90.00
_cell.angle_gamma   90.00
#
_symmetry.space_group_name_H-M   'P 1'
#
loop_
_entity.id
_entity.type
_entity.pdbx_description
1 polymer ?
#
loop_
_entity_poly.entity_id
_entity_poly.type
_entity_poly.pdbx_seq_one_letter_code
_entity_poly.pdbx_strand_id
1 'polypeptide(L)' 'YRFAIANPDVLAQYPCYCGCGGMGHKNNRDCYIREMRPDGSIEFETHAFG' A
#
# COMPACT_ATOMS: atom_id res chain seq x y z
N TYR A 1 5.08 -2.43 7.13
CA TYR A 1 4.27 -1.21 6.88
C TYR A 1 5.01 0.13 7.09
N ARG A 2 5.92 0.31 8.07
CA ARG A 2 6.60 1.61 8.33
C ARG A 2 7.27 2.25 7.11
N PHE A 3 7.97 1.46 6.28
CA PHE A 3 8.58 1.95 5.05
C PHE A 3 7.55 2.45 4.04
N ALA A 4 6.42 1.74 3.92
CA ALA A 4 5.34 2.10 3.00
C ALA A 4 4.68 3.43 3.39
N ILE A 5 4.55 3.70 4.69
CA ILE A 5 4.04 4.99 5.20
C ILE A 5 5.04 6.12 4.90
N ALA A 6 6.34 5.86 5.10
CA ALA A 6 7.37 6.88 4.91
C ALA A 6 7.69 7.16 3.43
N ASN A 7 7.43 6.21 2.53
CA ASN A 7 7.78 6.29 1.11
C ASN A 7 6.65 5.77 0.20
N PRO A 8 5.41 6.29 0.32
CA PRO A 8 4.26 5.78 -0.42
C PRO A 8 4.44 5.98 -1.94
N ASP A 9 5.01 7.12 -2.33
CA ASP A 9 5.23 7.47 -3.74
C ASP A 9 6.28 6.56 -4.38
N VAL A 10 7.37 6.27 -3.65
CA VAL A 10 8.40 5.33 -4.11
C VAL A 10 7.78 3.96 -4.35
N LEU A 11 6.98 3.44 -3.42
CA LEU A 11 6.32 2.15 -3.60
C LEU A 11 5.26 2.16 -4.71
N ALA A 12 4.64 3.31 -4.98
CA ALA A 12 3.66 3.44 -6.06
C ALA A 12 4.29 3.29 -7.46
N GLN A 13 5.59 3.54 -7.60
CA GLN A 13 6.33 3.39 -8.85
C GLN A 13 6.66 1.94 -9.19
N TYR A 14 6.65 1.04 -8.21
CA TYR A 14 7.04 -0.35 -8.41
C TYR A 14 5.82 -1.26 -8.53
N PRO A 15 5.74 -2.09 -9.59
CA PRO A 15 4.72 -3.13 -9.67
C PRO A 15 4.86 -4.11 -8.50
N CYS A 16 3.74 -4.72 -8.14
CA CYS A 16 3.70 -5.82 -7.19
C CYS A 16 3.62 -7.15 -7.95
N TYR A 17 4.36 -8.16 -7.46
CA TYR A 17 4.39 -9.49 -8.06
C TYR A 17 3.77 -10.58 -7.18
N CYS A 18 3.05 -10.19 -6.12
CA CYS A 18 2.37 -11.12 -5.21
C CYS A 18 1.14 -11.81 -5.84
N GLY A 19 0.75 -11.45 -7.07
CA GLY A 19 -0.46 -11.98 -7.72
C GLY A 19 -1.77 -11.40 -7.20
N CYS A 20 -1.72 -10.39 -6.33
CA CYS A 20 -2.90 -9.77 -5.70
C CYS A 20 -3.66 -8.77 -6.58
N GLY A 21 -3.33 -8.67 -7.87
CA GLY A 21 -3.99 -7.71 -8.79
C GLY A 21 -5.50 -7.91 -8.91
N GLY A 22 -5.98 -9.15 -8.76
CA GLY A 22 -7.42 -9.47 -8.72
C GLY A 22 -8.17 -8.86 -7.53
N MET A 23 -7.47 -8.43 -6.48
CA MET A 23 -8.02 -7.70 -5.33
C MET A 23 -8.07 -6.18 -5.56
N GLY A 24 -7.59 -5.70 -6.71
CA GLY A 24 -7.56 -4.28 -7.05
C GLY A 24 -6.25 -3.55 -6.70
N HIS A 25 -5.23 -4.26 -6.20
CA HIS A 25 -3.91 -3.67 -5.95
C HIS A 25 -3.20 -3.38 -7.28
N LYS A 26 -2.69 -2.15 -7.44
CA LYS A 26 -2.07 -1.67 -8.68
C LYS A 26 -0.54 -1.69 -8.61
N ASN A 27 0.01 -1.50 -7.43
CA ASN A 27 1.46 -1.40 -7.20
C ASN A 27 1.82 -1.85 -5.78
N ASN A 28 3.11 -1.76 -5.43
CA ASN A 28 3.61 -2.20 -4.14
C ASN A 28 3.07 -1.39 -2.94
N ARG A 29 2.65 -0.13 -3.15
CA ARG A 29 2.02 0.68 -2.09
C ARG A 29 0.70 0.05 -1.63
N ASP A 30 -0.10 -0.40 -2.60
CA ASP A 30 -1.46 -0.91 -2.33
C ASP A 30 -1.45 -2.20 -1.50
N CYS A 31 -0.33 -2.92 -1.45
CA CYS A 31 -0.16 -4.07 -0.56
C CYS A 31 -0.16 -3.71 0.92
N TYR A 32 0.10 -2.46 1.30
CA TYR A 32 0.18 -2.07 2.71
C TYR A 32 -0.81 -0.98 3.08
N ILE A 33 -1.20 -0.15 2.10
CA ILE A 33 -1.97 1.06 2.34
C ILE A 33 -3.15 1.09 1.39
N ARG A 34 -4.36 0.95 1.94
CA ARG A 34 -5.60 1.06 1.19
C ARG A 34 -5.91 2.52 0.88
N GLU A 35 -5.83 3.39 1.89
CA GLU A 35 -6.12 4.82 1.75
C GLU A 35 -5.25 5.67 2.67
N MET A 36 -4.84 6.85 2.19
CA MET A 36 -4.31 7.94 3.02
C MET A 36 -5.33 9.07 2.96
N ARG A 37 -5.97 9.39 4.08
CA ARG A 37 -7.03 10.39 4.14
C ARG A 37 -6.46 11.80 4.29
N PRO A 38 -7.22 12.85 3.91
CA PRO A 38 -6.79 14.24 4.05
C PRO A 38 -6.50 14.67 5.50
N ASP A 39 -7.13 14.00 6.48
CA ASP A 39 -6.89 14.23 7.91
C ASP A 39 -5.60 13.57 8.43
N GLY A 40 -4.85 12.90 7.56
CA GLY A 40 -3.62 12.18 7.91
C GLY A 40 -3.84 10.77 8.44
N SER A 41 -5.09 10.32 8.60
CA SER A 41 -5.37 8.93 8.97
C SER A 41 -5.06 7.98 7.80
N ILE A 42 -4.56 6.79 8.15
CA ILE A 42 -4.17 5.78 7.17
C ILE A 42 -5.04 4.56 7.38
N GLU A 43 -5.66 4.10 6.31
CA GLU A 43 -6.31 2.81 6.26
C GLU A 43 -5.34 1.77 5.71
N PHE A 44 -5.02 0.80 6.56
CA PHE A 44 -4.06 -0.25 6.25
C PHE A 44 -4.73 -1.44 5.58
N GLU A 45 -3.97 -2.10 4.71
CA GLU A 45 -4.34 -3.40 4.18
C GLU A 45 -3.97 -4.51 5.17
N THR A 46 -4.60 -5.68 5.05
CA THR A 46 -4.34 -6.88 5.85
C THR A 46 -2.86 -7.27 5.91
N HIS A 47 -2.13 -7.11 4.81
CA HIS A 47 -0.69 -7.34 4.71
C HIS A 47 0.15 -6.40 5.60
N ALA A 48 -0.38 -5.27 6.05
CA ALA A 48 0.30 -4.35 6.93
C ALA A 48 0.29 -4.80 8.41
N PHE A 49 -0.51 -5.81 8.77
CA PHE A 49 -0.61 -6.33 10.15
C PHE A 49 0.35 -7.50 10.46
N GLY A 50 1.15 -7.93 9.48
CA GLY A 50 2.20 -8.94 9.63
C GLY A 50 3.55 -8.39 10.06
#